data_AF-A0A960E3G2-F1
#
_entry.id   AF-A0A960E3G2-F1
#
_cell.length_a   1.000
_cell.length_b   1.000
_cell.length_c   1.000
_cell.angle_alpha   90.00
_cell.angle_beta   90.00
_cell.angle_gamma   90.00
#
_symmetry.space_group_name_H-M   'P 1'
#
loop_
_entity.id
_entity.type
_entity.pdbx_description
1 polymer ?
#
loop_
_entity_poly.entity_id
_entity_poly.type
_entity_poly.pdbx_seq_one_letter_code
_entity_poly.pdbx_strand_id
1 'polypeptide(L)'
;MELGSWNFREKPRGLWRRVLHLPVHLFRWRLGWLLGDRFLLLTHQGRRSGARYQTPIEVVVHDRDAGEYLVCSGTGPRADWYRNLQAHPALEVQVRNRAWTPRQRLLTQDEAA
;
A
#
# COMPACT_ATOMS: atom_id res chain seq x y z
N MET A 1 28.51 -7.81 0.92
CA MET A 1 27.55 -7.20 -0.03
C MET A 1 26.87 -6.06 0.69
N GLU A 2 27.48 -4.87 0.64
CA GLU A 2 26.89 -3.66 1.20
C GLU A 2 25.73 -3.23 0.30
N LEU A 3 24.50 -3.51 0.75
CA LEU A 3 23.31 -2.97 0.13
C LEU A 3 23.32 -1.46 0.39
N GLY A 4 23.66 -0.71 -0.65
CA GLY A 4 23.80 0.74 -0.62
C GLY A 4 22.63 1.42 0.08
N SER A 5 22.97 2.43 0.88
CA SER A 5 22.07 3.31 1.61
C SER A 5 20.99 3.89 0.69
N TRP A 6 19.84 3.21 0.61
CA TRP A 6 18.70 3.72 -0.12
C TRP A 6 18.03 4.83 0.68
N ASN A 7 17.97 6.03 0.09
CA ASN A 7 17.29 7.19 0.64
C ASN A 7 15.81 7.18 0.19
N PHE A 8 14.91 6.85 1.11
CA PHE A 8 13.44 6.82 0.90
C PHE A 8 12.83 8.16 0.45
N ARG A 9 13.61 9.26 0.48
CA ARG A 9 13.15 10.61 0.06
C ARG A 9 13.22 10.83 -1.45
N GLU A 10 13.97 10.02 -2.20
CA GLU A 10 14.10 10.18 -3.65
C GLU A 10 13.26 9.16 -4.43
N LYS A 11 12.61 9.63 -5.51
CA LYS A 11 11.81 8.74 -6.37
C LYS A 11 12.74 7.69 -7.02
N PRO A 12 12.48 6.39 -6.83
CA PRO A 12 13.36 5.33 -7.33
C PRO A 12 13.45 5.38 -8.87
N ARG A 13 14.67 5.42 -9.39
CA ARG A 13 14.98 5.42 -10.84
C ARG A 13 15.49 4.05 -11.29
N GLY A 14 15.32 3.72 -12.57
CA GLY A 14 15.89 2.52 -13.17
C GLY A 14 15.28 1.20 -12.70
N LEU A 15 16.12 0.18 -12.47
CA LEU A 15 15.73 -1.20 -12.13
C LEU A 15 14.88 -1.28 -10.85
N TRP A 16 15.16 -0.43 -9.86
CA TRP A 16 14.41 -0.35 -8.61
C TRP A 16 12.93 -0.01 -8.82
N ARG A 17 12.59 0.77 -9.85
CA ARG A 17 11.20 1.03 -10.23
C ARG A 17 10.48 -0.25 -10.67
N ARG A 18 11.16 -1.18 -11.36
CA ARG A 18 10.56 -2.46 -11.76
C ARG A 18 10.36 -3.39 -10.57
N VAL A 19 11.35 -3.46 -9.66
CA VAL A 19 11.26 -4.26 -8.43
C VAL A 19 10.12 -3.78 -7.54
N LEU A 20 9.97 -2.48 -7.33
CA LEU A 20 8.88 -1.92 -6.50
C LEU A 20 7.49 -2.10 -7.11
N HIS A 21 7.40 -2.33 -8.42
CA HIS A 21 6.14 -2.66 -9.10
C HIS A 21 5.86 -4.17 -9.16
N LEU A 22 6.82 -5.04 -8.83
CA LEU A 22 6.65 -6.49 -8.87
C LEU A 22 5.46 -6.97 -8.02
N PRO A 23 5.21 -6.46 -6.79
CA PRO A 23 4.05 -6.87 -6.02
C PRO A 23 2.73 -6.61 -6.76
N VAL A 24 2.61 -5.47 -7.46
CA VAL A 24 1.42 -5.13 -8.26
C VAL A 24 1.19 -6.17 -9.34
N HIS A 25 2.25 -6.59 -10.05
CA HIS A 25 2.13 -7.61 -11.10
C HIS A 25 1.73 -8.98 -10.52
N LEU A 26 2.27 -9.38 -9.38
CA LEU A 26 1.90 -10.62 -8.70
C LEU A 26 0.42 -10.63 -8.30
N PHE A 27 -0.09 -9.54 -7.73
CA PHE A 27 -1.51 -9.40 -7.42
C PHE A 27 -2.39 -9.49 -8.67
N ARG A 28 -2.00 -8.82 -9.77
CA ARG A 28 -2.74 -8.84 -11.04
C ARG A 28 -2.74 -10.21 -11.71
N TRP A 29 -1.70 -11.01 -11.53
CA TRP A 29 -1.60 -12.38 -12.05
C TRP A 29 -2.24 -13.43 -11.12
N ARG A 30 -2.99 -13.03 -10.08
CA ARG A 30 -3.58 -13.94 -9.08
C ARG A 30 -2.52 -14.78 -8.34
N LEU A 31 -1.29 -14.26 -8.29
CA LEU A 31 -0.16 -14.81 -7.54
C LEU A 31 0.05 -14.07 -6.22
N GLY A 32 -0.95 -13.32 -5.74
CA GLY A 32 -0.85 -12.59 -4.48
C GLY A 32 -0.64 -13.51 -3.26
N TRP A 33 -0.96 -14.81 -3.37
CA TRP A 33 -0.66 -15.79 -2.33
C TRP A 33 0.84 -15.90 -2.01
N LEU A 34 1.74 -15.60 -2.97
CA LEU A 34 3.19 -15.55 -2.77
C LEU A 34 3.62 -14.43 -1.82
N LEU A 35 2.80 -13.37 -1.71
CA LEU A 35 3.06 -12.22 -0.84
C LEU A 35 2.51 -12.42 0.58
N GLY A 36 1.76 -13.51 0.80
CA GLY A 36 1.10 -13.80 2.08
C GLY A 36 0.19 -12.67 2.55
N ASP A 37 0.21 -12.41 3.86
CA ASP A 37 -0.53 -11.31 4.49
C ASP A 37 0.37 -10.07 4.72
N ARG A 38 1.61 -10.08 4.21
CA ARG A 38 2.60 -9.01 4.41
C ARG A 38 2.36 -7.80 3.51
N PHE A 39 1.69 -8.01 2.38
CA PHE A 39 1.37 -6.94 1.45
C PHE A 39 -0.13 -6.87 1.19
N LEU A 40 -0.58 -5.63 1.03
CA LEU A 40 -1.91 -5.26 0.60
C LEU A 40 -1.78 -4.42 -0.67
N LEU A 41 -2.56 -4.73 -1.71
CA LEU A 41 -2.69 -3.84 -2.87
C LEU A 41 -3.86 -2.90 -2.64
N LEU A 42 -3.57 -1.61 -2.47
CA LEU A 42 -4.56 -0.57 -2.33
C LEU A 42 -4.93 0.00 -3.69
N THR A 43 -6.22 0.02 -4.01
CA THR A 43 -6.76 0.77 -5.14
C THR A 43 -7.45 2.05 -4.67
N HIS A 44 -7.00 3.20 -5.18
CA HIS A 44 -7.46 4.53 -4.74
C HIS A 44 -7.66 5.49 -5.91
N GLN A 45 -8.37 6.60 -5.65
CA GLN A 45 -8.65 7.65 -6.62
C GLN A 45 -7.71 8.84 -6.44
N GLY A 46 -7.10 9.32 -7.53
CA GLY A 46 -6.29 10.52 -7.52
C GLY A 46 -7.09 11.75 -7.13
N ARG A 47 -6.73 12.42 -6.02
CA ARG A 47 -7.45 13.59 -5.50
C ARG A 47 -7.54 14.78 -6.47
N ARG A 48 -6.65 14.86 -7.46
CA ARG A 48 -6.61 15.92 -8.48
C ARG A 48 -7.05 15.44 -9.87
N SER A 49 -6.67 14.21 -10.23
CA SER A 49 -6.90 13.69 -11.58
C SER A 49 -8.18 12.87 -11.71
N GLY A 50 -8.77 12.40 -10.60
CA GLY A 50 -9.89 11.46 -10.61
C GLY A 50 -9.52 10.05 -11.09
N ALA A 51 -8.28 9.82 -11.54
CA ALA A 51 -7.85 8.54 -12.10
C ALA A 51 -7.68 7.46 -11.02
N ARG A 52 -7.83 6.19 -11.42
CA ARG A 52 -7.65 5.01 -10.56
C ARG A 52 -6.17 4.62 -10.50
N TYR A 53 -5.64 4.47 -9.29
CA TYR A 53 -4.25 4.06 -9.04
C TYR A 53 -4.21 2.83 -8.15
N GLN A 54 -3.16 2.02 -8.32
CA GLN A 54 -2.88 0.87 -7.46
C GLN A 54 -1.52 1.05 -6.77
N THR A 55 -1.45 0.80 -5.48
CA THR A 55 -0.24 0.98 -4.68
C THR A 55 -0.07 -0.23 -3.76
N PRO A 56 1.04 -0.98 -3.88
CA PRO A 56 1.35 -2.03 -2.92
C PRO A 56 1.84 -1.39 -1.63
N ILE A 57 1.30 -1.84 -0.50
CA ILE A 57 1.60 -1.32 0.83
C ILE A 57 1.98 -2.50 1.72
N GLU A 58 3.05 -2.34 2.49
CA GLU A 58 3.42 -3.31 3.52
C GLU A 58 2.46 -3.20 4.72
N VAL A 59 1.97 -4.35 5.16
CA VAL A 59 1.13 -4.49 6.35
C VAL A 59 2.02 -4.52 7.58
N VAL A 60 1.74 -3.65 8.54
CA VAL A 60 2.48 -3.59 9.82
C VAL A 60 1.86 -4.57 10.82
N VAL A 61 0.53 -4.61 10.90
CA VAL A 61 -0.21 -5.55 11.75
C VAL A 61 -1.39 -6.10 10.96
N HIS A 62 -1.61 -7.41 11.10
CA HIS A 62 -2.83 -8.07 10.66
C HIS A 62 -3.50 -8.66 11.91
N ASP A 63 -4.53 -7.97 12.40
CA ASP A 63 -5.37 -8.48 13.48
C ASP A 63 -6.37 -9.46 12.85
N ARG A 64 -6.16 -10.75 13.11
CA ARG A 64 -6.99 -11.82 12.52
C ARG A 64 -8.33 -11.96 13.22
N ASP A 65 -8.43 -11.55 14.47
CA ASP A 65 -9.64 -11.69 15.27
C ASP A 65 -10.64 -10.60 14.88
N ALA A 66 -10.14 -9.36 14.68
CA ALA A 66 -10.93 -8.25 14.15
C ALA A 66 -11.05 -8.25 12.61
N GLY A 67 -10.17 -8.98 11.92
CA GLY A 67 -10.08 -8.97 10.45
C GLY A 67 -9.54 -7.64 9.91
N GLU A 68 -8.67 -6.97 10.66
CA GLU A 68 -8.16 -5.64 10.37
C GLU A 68 -6.71 -5.67 9.88
N TYR A 69 -6.39 -4.76 8.97
CA TYR A 69 -5.05 -4.56 8.44
C TYR A 69 -4.59 -3.14 8.77
N LEU A 70 -3.53 -3.03 9.56
CA LEU A 70 -2.88 -1.77 9.85
C LEU A 70 -1.72 -1.58 8.86
N VAL A 71 -1.73 -0.43 8.20
CA VAL A 71 -0.71 -0.04 7.24
C VAL A 71 -0.15 1.33 7.59
N CYS A 72 1.15 1.52 7.36
CA CYS A 72 1.83 2.78 7.61
C CYS A 72 2.37 3.38 6.32
N SER A 73 2.32 4.71 6.21
CA SER A 73 3.00 5.42 5.12
C SER A 73 4.49 5.52 5.42
N GLY A 74 5.28 4.57 4.92
CA GLY A 74 6.74 4.56 5.09
C GLY A 74 7.44 5.81 4.52
N THR A 75 6.83 6.50 3.55
CA THR A 75 7.34 7.80 3.02
C THR A 75 6.68 9.02 3.68
N GLY A 76 5.96 8.81 4.79
CA GLY A 76 5.28 9.83 5.55
C GLY A 76 3.98 10.34 4.91
N PRO A 77 3.35 11.37 5.51
CA PRO A 77 2.01 11.87 5.13
C PRO A 77 1.96 12.55 3.75
N ARG A 78 3.12 12.73 3.09
CA ARG A 78 3.20 13.29 1.74
C ARG A 78 2.99 12.26 0.63
N ALA A 79 2.92 10.97 0.96
CA ALA A 79 2.65 9.92 -0.01
C ALA A 79 1.33 10.19 -0.74
N ASP A 80 1.34 10.10 -2.07
CA ASP A 80 0.14 10.42 -2.85
C ASP A 80 -1.03 9.49 -2.53
N TRP A 81 -0.80 8.19 -2.32
CA TRP A 81 -1.85 7.26 -1.92
C TRP A 81 -2.49 7.65 -0.57
N TYR A 82 -1.68 8.09 0.40
CA TYR A 82 -2.15 8.51 1.72
C TYR A 82 -3.00 9.78 1.63
N ARG A 83 -2.51 10.79 0.89
CA ARG A 83 -3.27 12.02 0.63
C ARG A 83 -4.53 11.81 -0.21
N ASN A 84 -4.53 10.79 -1.06
CA ASN A 84 -5.71 10.40 -1.81
C ASN A 84 -6.76 9.77 -0.90
N LEU A 85 -6.35 8.91 0.05
CA LEU A 85 -7.27 8.33 1.05
C LEU A 85 -7.85 9.36 2.02
N GLN A 86 -7.14 10.45 2.28
CA GLN A 86 -7.68 11.59 3.04
C GLN A 86 -8.80 12.32 2.29
N ALA A 87 -8.77 12.32 0.96
CA ALA A 87 -9.74 13.03 0.13
C ALA A 87 -10.92 12.14 -0.30
N HIS A 88 -10.65 10.87 -0.57
CA HIS A 88 -11.63 9.91 -1.10
C HIS A 88 -11.44 8.55 -0.44
N PRO A 89 -12.51 7.79 -0.21
CA PRO A 89 -12.37 6.47 0.35
C PRO A 89 -11.60 5.51 -0.57
N ALA A 90 -10.99 4.48 0.03
CA ALA A 90 -10.37 3.41 -0.73
C ALA A 90 -11.43 2.71 -1.59
N LEU A 91 -11.09 2.44 -2.86
CA LEU A 91 -12.02 1.80 -3.79
C LEU A 91 -12.04 0.28 -3.58
N GLU A 92 -10.86 -0.28 -3.31
CA GLU A 92 -10.66 -1.72 -3.14
C GLU A 92 -9.32 -1.97 -2.44
N VAL A 93 -9.27 -3.03 -1.65
CA VAL A 93 -8.02 -3.62 -1.16
C VAL A 93 -7.96 -5.07 -1.61
N GLN A 94 -6.76 -5.55 -1.91
CA GLN A 94 -6.51 -6.96 -2.22
C GLN A 94 -5.41 -7.51 -1.32
N VAL A 95 -5.69 -8.63 -0.67
CA VAL A 95 -4.74 -9.41 0.13
C VAL A 95 -4.78 -10.85 -0.36
N ARG A 96 -3.61 -11.42 -0.65
CA ARG A 96 -3.49 -12.67 -1.40
C ARG A 96 -4.30 -12.60 -2.71
N ASN A 97 -5.29 -13.47 -2.85
CA ASN A 97 -6.19 -13.54 -4.00
C ASN A 97 -7.62 -13.06 -3.69
N ARG A 98 -7.82 -12.40 -2.54
CA ARG A 98 -9.13 -11.85 -2.12
C ARG A 98 -9.11 -10.33 -2.26
N ALA A 99 -10.16 -9.77 -2.85
CA ALA A 99 -10.34 -8.34 -3.00
C ALA A 99 -11.70 -7.92 -2.45
N TRP A 100 -11.77 -6.75 -1.81
CA TRP A 100 -13.01 -6.19 -1.25
C TRP A 100 -12.92 -4.67 -1.15
N THR A 101 -14.07 -4.00 -1.08
CA THR A 101 -14.13 -2.58 -0.69
C THR A 101 -14.01 -2.48 0.83
N PRO A 102 -12.95 -1.85 1.37
CA PRO A 102 -12.75 -1.81 2.81
C PRO A 102 -13.64 -0.75 3.47
N ARG A 103 -13.84 -0.90 4.78
CA ARG A 103 -14.03 0.26 5.66
C ARG A 103 -12.64 0.67 6.15
N GLN A 104 -12.36 1.97 6.14
CA GLN A 104 -11.06 2.47 6.59
C GLN A 104 -11.23 3.69 7.49
N ARG A 105 -10.27 3.85 8.41
CA ARG A 105 -10.11 5.02 9.26
C ARG A 105 -8.64 5.41 9.28
N LEU A 106 -8.36 6.70 9.35
CA LEU A 106 -7.01 7.19 9.59
C LEU A 106 -6.79 7.21 11.10
N LEU A 107 -5.73 6.54 11.54
CA LEU A 107 -5.30 6.59 12.92
C LEU A 107 -4.69 7.96 13.22
N THR A 108 -5.00 8.49 14.40
CA THR A 108 -4.30 9.64 14.97
C THR A 108 -2.86 9.27 15.31
N GLN A 109 -2.01 10.27 15.57
CA GLN A 109 -0.64 10.01 15.95
C GLN A 109 -0.53 9.24 17.26
N ASP A 110 -1.43 9.50 18.22
CA ASP A 110 -1.46 8.83 19.52
C ASP A 110 -1.88 7.35 19.40
N GLU A 111 -2.78 7.03 18.48
CA GLU A 111 -3.18 5.64 18.18
C GLU A 111 -2.12 4.86 17.40
N ALA A 112 -1.17 5.56 16.76
CA ALA A 112 -0.11 4.98 15.95
C ALA A 112 1.26 4.93 16.66
N ALA A 113 1.32 5.40 17.92
CA ALA A 113 2.52 5.47 18.75
C ALA A 113 2.87 4.15 19.44
#